data_AF-A0A954EA57-F1
#
_entry.id   AF-A0A954EA57-F1
#
_cell.length_a   1.000
_cell.length_b   1.000
_cell.length_c   1.000
_cell.angle_alpha   90.00
_cell.angle_beta   90.00
_cell.angle_gamma   90.00
#
_symmetry.space_group_name_H-M   'P 1'
#
loop_
_entity.id
_entity.type
_entity.pdbx_description
1 polymer ?
#
loop_
_entity_poly.entity_id
_entity_poly.type
_entity_poly.pdbx_seq_one_letter_code
_entity_poly.pdbx_strand_id
1 'polypeptide(L)'
;MTAKVLTPEGFVPMGEIQVGDQVIGSNGQPCRVLGVYPQGDKEVYRVTFRDGSSTECCDDHLWFTTTFNEHKQGLRGAVRTTRDIRESLRYGTHFNHAVPRVQPVEFREKLLPAHPWLLGIYLGDGHTDTSVIITNSEQDIHDRIREIVALDHDRVVLFDKIHLRIVSPDHRGTAFKTALEELGLAGLNSEEKFVPSIYLYGSVEQRMELLAGLIGSDGYVTNPGSVEYCTVSPQLSADFCFLVRSLGGSAKVSTKQGSYTKHGVRHVCQLVYRIHASFPEGVTPVSSAKHLAKWGRPEWQILHTIRSVEAVGCQECQCIRIAALDSLYVTDDFILTHNSTFGAMAPQPVFIQTEDGLGNLDAARFPLAESFEDVMAAVMALYSEAHDFRTVVVDSADWLEQLIWQEVIRRRPTTDRGRDITSIEDYGFAKGYTYALEPWREVLDGLNALRNERGMMVILIAHAKIERFENPETDAYDRYSPRLNKHASALIQEWCDEVLFATYKVHTKQTEEGFDKTRTRGIGTGDRIIRTTERPAHMAKNRMNLPEELPLDFRVYAEHLGQTT
;
A
#
# COMPACT_ATOMS: atom_id res chain seq x y z
N MET A 1 -19.89 -7.82 1.49
CA MET A 1 -18.61 -7.08 1.38
C MET A 1 -18.85 -5.67 0.88
N THR A 2 -18.48 -4.63 1.65
CA THR A 2 -18.69 -3.21 1.31
C THR A 2 -17.46 -2.53 0.70
N ALA A 3 -16.25 -2.99 1.06
CA ALA A 3 -14.98 -2.45 0.58
C ALA A 3 -14.82 -2.61 -0.94
N LYS A 4 -14.17 -1.65 -1.58
CA LYS A 4 -13.92 -1.63 -3.02
C LYS A 4 -12.43 -1.74 -3.32
N VAL A 5 -12.10 -2.37 -4.44
CA VAL A 5 -10.75 -2.43 -4.99
C VAL A 5 -10.71 -1.65 -6.28
N LEU A 6 -9.63 -0.89 -6.49
CA LEU A 6 -9.47 -0.13 -7.71
C LEU A 6 -8.91 -1.01 -8.83
N THR A 7 -9.61 -1.03 -9.97
CA THR A 7 -9.17 -1.66 -11.22
C THR A 7 -8.81 -0.59 -12.26
N PRO A 8 -8.19 -0.95 -13.39
CA PRO A 8 -7.92 -0.01 -14.48
C PRO A 8 -9.16 0.65 -15.11
N GLU A 9 -10.35 0.11 -14.86
CA GLU A 9 -11.62 0.68 -15.35
C GLU A 9 -12.44 1.36 -14.24
N GLY A 10 -11.96 1.31 -12.99
CA GLY A 10 -12.60 1.96 -11.84
C GLY A 10 -12.76 1.06 -10.63
N PHE A 11 -13.48 1.55 -9.62
CA PHE A 11 -13.69 0.82 -8.38
C PHE A 11 -14.73 -0.28 -8.57
N VAL A 12 -14.40 -1.49 -8.14
CA VAL A 12 -15.31 -2.64 -8.11
C VAL A 12 -15.41 -3.18 -6.67
N PRO A 13 -16.54 -3.76 -6.26
CA PRO A 13 -16.65 -4.40 -4.95
C PRO A 13 -15.60 -5.50 -4.77
N MET A 14 -15.01 -5.61 -3.57
CA MET A 14 -14.01 -6.63 -3.25
C MET A 14 -14.50 -8.05 -3.56
N GLY A 15 -15.77 -8.34 -3.32
CA GLY A 15 -16.38 -9.66 -3.56
C GLY A 15 -16.50 -10.05 -5.03
N GLU A 16 -16.35 -9.11 -5.96
CA GLU A 16 -16.40 -9.39 -7.41
C GLU A 16 -15.03 -9.73 -8.00
N ILE A 17 -13.94 -9.49 -7.26
CA ILE A 17 -12.57 -9.74 -7.73
C ILE A 17 -12.31 -11.24 -7.87
N GLN A 18 -11.74 -11.64 -9.01
CA GLN A 18 -11.35 -13.00 -9.33
C GLN A 18 -9.86 -13.12 -9.63
N VAL A 19 -9.34 -14.35 -9.54
CA VAL A 19 -7.97 -14.64 -9.96
C VAL A 19 -7.82 -14.36 -11.45
N GLY A 20 -6.84 -13.54 -11.81
CA GLY A 20 -6.60 -13.12 -13.18
C GLY A 20 -6.98 -11.67 -13.46
N ASP A 21 -7.83 -11.06 -12.64
CA ASP A 21 -8.23 -9.65 -12.78
C ASP A 21 -7.04 -8.71 -12.59
N GLN A 22 -7.24 -7.44 -12.95
CA GLN A 22 -6.25 -6.38 -12.74
C GLN A 22 -6.73 -5.40 -11.69
N VAL A 23 -5.84 -5.07 -10.75
CA VAL A 23 -6.04 -4.07 -9.70
C VAL A 23 -4.88 -3.08 -9.70
N ILE A 24 -5.07 -1.88 -9.16
CA ILE A 24 -4.05 -0.83 -9.16
C ILE A 24 -3.08 -1.03 -7.98
N GLY A 25 -1.79 -1.09 -8.27
CA GLY A 25 -0.72 -1.14 -7.27
C GLY A 25 -0.31 0.23 -6.74
N SER A 26 0.62 0.27 -5.78
CA SER A 26 1.13 1.51 -5.18
C SER A 26 1.78 2.49 -6.18
N ASN A 27 2.34 1.97 -7.27
CA ASN A 27 2.94 2.73 -8.35
C ASN A 27 1.90 3.33 -9.32
N GLY A 28 0.61 3.21 -9.03
CA GLY A 28 -0.47 3.70 -9.88
C GLY A 28 -0.77 2.83 -11.10
N GLN A 29 -0.01 1.75 -11.33
CA GLN A 29 -0.12 0.92 -12.52
C GLN A 29 -0.97 -0.34 -12.27
N PRO A 30 -1.58 -0.92 -13.32
CA PRO A 30 -2.28 -2.20 -13.24
C PRO A 30 -1.36 -3.35 -12.81
N CYS A 31 -1.87 -4.21 -11.94
CA CYS A 31 -1.22 -5.39 -11.41
C CYS A 31 -2.20 -6.57 -11.37
N ARG A 32 -1.72 -7.78 -11.67
CA ARG A 32 -2.58 -8.97 -11.75
C ARG A 32 -2.92 -9.52 -10.37
N VAL A 33 -4.18 -9.88 -10.16
CA VAL A 33 -4.65 -10.67 -9.02
C VAL A 33 -4.23 -12.13 -9.21
N LEU A 34 -3.45 -12.62 -8.26
CA LEU A 34 -2.88 -13.96 -8.25
C LEU A 34 -3.60 -14.92 -7.29
N GLY A 35 -4.58 -14.44 -6.53
CA GLY A 35 -5.30 -15.23 -5.53
C GLY A 35 -6.45 -14.44 -4.92
N VAL A 36 -7.56 -15.12 -4.63
CA VAL A 36 -8.73 -14.59 -3.95
C VAL A 36 -9.10 -15.54 -2.82
N TYR A 37 -9.33 -15.02 -1.63
CA TYR A 37 -9.47 -15.80 -0.40
C TYR A 37 -10.63 -15.26 0.43
N PRO A 38 -11.80 -15.91 0.38
CA PRO A 38 -12.89 -15.62 1.30
C PRO A 38 -12.43 -15.86 2.75
N GLN A 39 -12.82 -14.98 3.67
CA GLN A 39 -12.44 -15.01 5.08
C GLN A 39 -13.63 -15.28 6.01
N GLY A 40 -14.84 -15.38 5.45
CA GLY A 40 -16.08 -15.49 6.22
C GLY A 40 -16.40 -14.20 6.98
N ASP A 41 -17.29 -14.31 7.96
CA ASP A 41 -17.70 -13.17 8.79
C ASP A 41 -16.61 -12.82 9.81
N LYS A 42 -16.15 -11.57 9.76
CA LYS A 42 -15.21 -11.00 10.73
C LYS A 42 -15.74 -9.72 11.33
N GLU A 43 -15.26 -9.37 12.52
CA GLU A 43 -15.47 -8.04 13.08
C GLU A 43 -14.70 -7.01 12.24
N VAL A 44 -15.43 -6.02 11.74
CA VAL A 44 -14.93 -5.00 10.81
C VAL A 44 -14.82 -3.65 11.52
N TYR A 45 -13.73 -2.95 11.20
CA TYR A 45 -13.39 -1.63 11.70
C TYR A 45 -13.29 -0.66 10.53
N ARG A 46 -13.81 0.55 10.72
CA ARG A 46 -13.63 1.67 9.80
C ARG A 46 -12.36 2.42 10.16
N VAL A 47 -11.41 2.43 9.25
CA VAL A 47 -10.17 3.19 9.34
C VAL A 47 -10.37 4.52 8.64
N THR A 48 -10.38 5.62 9.39
CA THR A 48 -10.57 6.98 8.86
C THR A 48 -9.27 7.76 8.89
N PHE A 49 -8.93 8.46 7.81
CA PHE A 49 -7.71 9.24 7.66
C PHE A 49 -7.94 10.74 7.89
N ARG A 50 -6.85 11.52 8.06
CA ARG A 50 -6.93 12.96 8.35
C ARG A 50 -7.56 13.81 7.23
N ASP A 51 -7.50 13.35 5.99
CA ASP A 51 -8.13 13.99 4.83
C ASP A 51 -9.62 13.60 4.67
N GLY A 52 -10.13 12.73 5.54
CA GLY A 52 -11.51 12.26 5.55
C GLY A 52 -11.77 11.05 4.66
N SER A 53 -10.77 10.52 3.94
CA SER A 53 -10.90 9.21 3.30
C SER A 53 -11.04 8.10 4.35
N SER A 54 -11.73 7.01 3.98
CA SER A 54 -11.89 5.86 4.88
C SER A 54 -12.07 4.57 4.11
N THR A 55 -11.72 3.46 4.75
CA THR A 55 -12.02 2.10 4.27
C THR A 55 -12.36 1.19 5.46
N GLU A 56 -12.93 0.04 5.17
CA GLU A 56 -13.38 -0.95 6.16
C GLU A 56 -12.55 -2.22 6.03
N CYS A 57 -12.03 -2.72 7.15
CA CYS A 57 -11.21 -3.93 7.20
C CYS A 57 -11.32 -4.62 8.56
N CYS A 58 -10.89 -5.88 8.64
CA CYS A 58 -10.84 -6.61 9.90
C CYS A 58 -9.66 -6.17 10.80
N ASP A 59 -9.72 -6.51 12.09
CA ASP A 59 -8.74 -6.10 13.11
C ASP A 59 -7.34 -6.71 12.87
N ASP A 60 -7.29 -7.81 12.11
CA ASP A 60 -6.11 -8.53 11.64
C ASP A 60 -5.56 -8.04 10.30
N HIS A 61 -6.26 -7.14 9.62
CA HIS A 61 -5.86 -6.69 8.29
C HIS A 61 -4.50 -5.98 8.31
N LEU A 62 -3.66 -6.28 7.32
CA LEU A 62 -2.28 -5.79 7.24
C LEU A 62 -2.19 -4.43 6.55
N TRP A 63 -1.34 -3.57 7.09
CA TRP A 63 -1.09 -2.22 6.64
C TRP A 63 0.40 -1.92 6.65
N PHE A 64 0.94 -1.42 5.54
CA PHE A 64 2.26 -0.81 5.58
C PHE A 64 2.14 0.61 6.14
N THR A 65 2.74 0.86 7.31
CA THR A 65 2.67 2.17 7.98
C THR A 65 4.04 2.66 8.43
N THR A 66 4.21 3.97 8.45
CA THR A 66 5.32 4.64 9.13
C THR A 66 4.79 5.33 10.38
N THR A 67 5.38 5.04 11.53
CA THR A 67 5.05 5.71 12.80
C THR A 67 5.63 7.12 12.86
N PHE A 68 5.14 7.95 13.78
CA PHE A 68 5.64 9.32 13.97
C PHE A 68 7.15 9.35 14.24
N ASN A 69 7.63 8.46 15.11
CA ASN A 69 9.05 8.37 15.44
C ASN A 69 9.89 7.81 14.28
N GLU A 70 9.41 6.79 13.57
CA GLU A 70 10.09 6.25 12.38
C GLU A 70 10.24 7.32 11.29
N HIS A 71 9.17 8.07 11.02
CA HIS A 71 9.20 9.17 10.06
C HIS A 71 10.23 10.23 10.46
N LYS A 72 10.26 10.63 11.74
CA LYS A 72 11.23 11.60 12.26
C LYS A 72 12.68 11.12 12.10
N GLN A 73 12.91 9.81 12.13
CA GLN A 73 14.22 9.18 11.95
C GLN A 73 14.54 8.83 10.49
N GLY A 74 13.62 9.09 9.54
CA GLY A 74 13.79 8.73 8.14
C GLY A 74 13.73 7.23 7.85
N LEU A 75 13.13 6.44 8.75
CA LEU A 75 12.93 5.00 8.58
C LEU A 75 11.77 4.73 7.62
N ARG A 76 11.83 3.61 6.89
CA ARG A 76 10.86 3.27 5.84
C ARG A 76 9.48 2.86 6.36
N GLY A 77 9.32 2.56 7.65
CA GLY A 77 8.10 2.00 8.23
C GLY A 77 8.09 0.47 8.21
N ALA A 78 6.97 -0.11 8.64
CA ALA A 78 6.79 -1.55 8.78
C ALA A 78 5.32 -1.96 8.55
N VAL A 79 5.12 -3.23 8.22
CA VAL A 79 3.79 -3.83 8.16
C VAL A 79 3.25 -4.03 9.57
N ARG A 80 2.00 -3.63 9.80
CA ARG A 80 1.29 -3.70 11.09
C ARG A 80 -0.15 -4.09 10.87
N THR A 81 -0.79 -4.69 11.86
CA THR A 81 -2.23 -4.97 11.79
C THR A 81 -3.07 -3.76 12.17
N THR A 82 -4.34 -3.78 11.78
CA THR A 82 -5.34 -2.80 12.23
C THR A 82 -5.40 -2.72 13.76
N ARG A 83 -5.25 -3.85 14.47
CA ARG A 83 -5.16 -3.89 15.94
C ARG A 83 -3.98 -3.10 16.46
N ASP A 84 -2.78 -3.36 15.95
CA ASP A 84 -1.55 -2.67 16.42
C ASP A 84 -1.70 -1.16 16.22
N ILE A 85 -2.25 -0.75 15.07
CA ILE A 85 -2.53 0.65 14.75
C ILE A 85 -3.56 1.24 15.71
N ARG A 86 -4.60 0.49 16.06
CA ARG A 86 -5.66 0.93 16.99
C ARG A 86 -5.11 1.11 18.40
N GLU A 87 -4.29 0.17 18.87
CA GLU A 87 -3.70 0.18 20.21
C GLU A 87 -2.60 1.24 20.35
N SER A 88 -1.86 1.52 19.28
CA SER A 88 -0.80 2.54 19.25
C SER A 88 -1.15 3.78 18.41
N LEU A 89 -2.45 4.07 18.24
CA LEU A 89 -2.98 5.13 17.36
C LEU A 89 -2.43 6.53 17.67
N ARG A 90 -2.02 6.76 18.92
CA ARG A 90 -1.50 8.03 19.42
C ARG A 90 -0.09 7.86 19.96
N TYR A 91 0.75 8.84 19.66
CA TYR A 91 2.04 9.04 20.30
C TYR A 91 2.06 10.43 20.91
N GLY A 92 1.80 10.52 22.22
CA GLY A 92 1.52 11.79 22.90
C GLY A 92 0.32 12.51 22.28
N THR A 93 0.53 13.73 21.79
CA THR A 93 -0.51 14.53 21.11
C THR A 93 -0.61 14.29 19.61
N HIS A 94 0.28 13.46 19.04
CA HIS A 94 0.34 13.18 17.61
C HIS A 94 -0.40 11.89 17.25
N PHE A 95 -0.94 11.87 16.03
CA PHE A 95 -1.35 10.63 15.38
C PHE A 95 -0.10 9.84 15.02
N ASN A 96 -0.10 8.54 15.31
CA ASN A 96 1.12 7.76 15.21
C ASN A 96 1.34 7.20 13.79
N HIS A 97 0.33 6.62 13.15
CA HIS A 97 0.51 5.86 11.90
C HIS A 97 0.14 6.63 10.64
N ALA A 98 1.00 6.55 9.62
CA ALA A 98 0.71 7.05 8.28
C ALA A 98 0.95 5.96 7.23
N VAL A 99 0.03 5.87 6.27
CA VAL A 99 0.10 4.99 5.09
C VAL A 99 0.74 5.79 3.93
N PRO A 100 1.50 5.15 3.02
CA PRO A 100 1.95 5.81 1.80
C PRO A 100 0.78 6.21 0.89
N ARG A 101 0.95 7.30 0.14
CA ARG A 101 0.04 7.66 -0.96
C ARG A 101 0.37 6.82 -2.19
N VAL A 102 -0.66 6.47 -2.96
CA VAL A 102 -0.49 5.93 -4.32
C VAL A 102 0.14 7.00 -5.23
N GLN A 103 0.95 6.58 -6.20
CA GLN A 103 1.35 7.45 -7.32
C GLN A 103 0.13 7.79 -8.20
N PRO A 104 0.21 8.77 -9.13
CA PRO A 104 -0.88 9.04 -10.05
C PRO A 104 -1.38 7.77 -10.72
N VAL A 105 -2.67 7.48 -10.56
CA VAL A 105 -3.26 6.22 -11.04
C VAL A 105 -3.40 6.25 -12.56
N GLU A 106 -3.03 5.17 -13.22
CA GLU A 106 -2.96 5.11 -14.68
C GLU A 106 -4.20 4.41 -15.23
N PHE A 107 -5.23 5.22 -15.48
CA PHE A 107 -6.41 4.81 -16.23
C PHE A 107 -6.14 4.92 -17.73
N ARG A 108 -6.90 4.15 -18.52
CA ARG A 108 -6.83 4.23 -19.98
C ARG A 108 -7.28 5.61 -20.46
N GLU A 109 -6.52 6.18 -21.39
CA GLU A 109 -6.90 7.39 -22.11
C GLU A 109 -8.28 7.22 -22.76
N LYS A 110 -9.14 8.23 -22.62
CA LYS A 110 -10.51 8.21 -23.13
C LYS A 110 -10.67 9.21 -24.28
N LEU A 111 -11.54 8.90 -25.24
CA LEU A 111 -12.01 9.90 -26.19
C LEU A 111 -13.07 10.74 -25.50
N LEU A 112 -12.75 12.00 -25.23
CA LEU A 112 -13.60 12.90 -24.43
C LEU A 112 -14.42 13.83 -25.34
N PRO A 113 -15.73 14.01 -25.09
CA PRO A 113 -16.58 14.89 -25.92
C PRO A 113 -16.16 16.36 -25.94
N ALA A 114 -15.46 16.80 -24.90
CA ALA A 114 -14.90 18.14 -24.78
C ALA A 114 -13.50 18.10 -24.16
N HIS A 115 -12.67 19.09 -24.52
CA HIS A 115 -11.34 19.23 -23.94
C HIS A 115 -11.40 19.35 -22.39
N PRO A 116 -10.64 18.53 -21.63
CA PRO A 116 -10.78 18.47 -20.17
C PRO A 116 -10.61 19.82 -19.47
N TRP A 117 -9.59 20.60 -19.85
CA TRP A 117 -9.35 21.91 -19.25
C TRP A 117 -10.48 22.92 -19.51
N LEU A 118 -11.04 22.95 -20.72
CA LEU A 118 -12.16 23.83 -21.05
C LEU A 118 -13.42 23.43 -20.27
N LEU A 119 -13.65 22.12 -20.12
CA LEU A 119 -14.72 21.61 -19.27
C LEU A 119 -14.53 22.04 -17.81
N GLY A 120 -13.31 21.97 -17.28
CA GLY A 120 -13.01 22.40 -15.91
C GLY A 120 -13.30 23.88 -15.67
N ILE A 121 -12.92 24.75 -16.61
CA ILE A 121 -13.26 26.18 -16.56
C ILE A 121 -14.78 26.39 -16.60
N TYR A 122 -15.49 25.67 -17.49
CA TYR A 122 -16.95 25.75 -17.56
C TYR A 122 -17.64 25.30 -16.26
N LEU A 123 -17.12 24.26 -15.60
CA LEU A 123 -17.70 23.77 -14.36
C LEU A 123 -17.65 24.80 -13.23
N GLY A 124 -16.64 25.66 -13.18
CA GLY A 124 -16.64 26.82 -12.28
C GLY A 124 -17.41 28.01 -12.85
N ASP A 125 -16.83 28.66 -13.86
CA ASP A 125 -17.22 29.99 -14.35
C ASP A 125 -18.28 29.98 -15.47
N GLY A 126 -18.69 28.79 -15.92
CA GLY A 126 -19.56 28.61 -17.08
C GLY A 126 -21.05 28.58 -16.76
N HIS A 127 -21.86 29.04 -17.72
CA HIS A 127 -23.30 28.85 -17.76
C HIS A 127 -23.75 28.58 -19.19
N THR A 128 -24.82 27.79 -19.36
CA THR A 128 -25.39 27.48 -20.68
C THR A 128 -26.87 27.78 -20.70
N ASP A 129 -27.28 28.60 -21.66
CA ASP A 129 -28.67 28.87 -22.00
C ASP A 129 -28.91 28.61 -23.51
N THR A 130 -29.30 29.63 -24.27
CA THR A 130 -29.20 29.65 -25.73
C THR A 130 -27.75 29.44 -26.20
N SER A 131 -26.76 29.98 -25.47
CA SER A 131 -25.33 29.93 -25.78
C SER A 131 -24.51 29.51 -24.58
N VAL A 132 -23.27 29.07 -24.81
CA VAL A 132 -22.30 28.84 -23.72
C VAL A 132 -21.58 30.14 -23.42
N ILE A 133 -21.63 30.56 -22.16
CA ILE A 133 -20.96 31.76 -21.65
C ILE A 133 -20.03 31.36 -20.50
N ILE A 134 -18.78 31.81 -20.56
CA ILE A 134 -17.80 31.68 -19.48
C ILE A 134 -17.48 33.08 -18.96
N THR A 135 -17.51 33.27 -17.65
CA THR A 135 -17.21 34.56 -17.02
C THR A 135 -15.86 34.53 -16.34
N ASN A 136 -14.83 35.13 -16.93
CA ASN A 136 -13.48 35.13 -16.37
C ASN A 136 -12.75 36.44 -16.72
N SER A 137 -11.87 36.94 -15.85
CA SER A 137 -11.15 38.21 -16.05
C SER A 137 -9.69 38.07 -16.50
N GLU A 138 -9.14 36.86 -16.54
CA GLU A 138 -7.71 36.60 -16.78
C GLU A 138 -7.45 36.39 -18.29
N GLN A 139 -6.54 37.20 -18.85
CA GLN A 139 -6.31 37.22 -20.31
C GLN A 139 -5.70 35.92 -20.84
N ASP A 140 -4.80 35.27 -20.09
CA ASP A 140 -4.20 33.98 -20.45
C ASP A 140 -5.24 32.86 -20.48
N ILE A 141 -6.25 32.92 -19.60
CA ILE A 141 -7.41 32.02 -19.66
C ILE A 141 -8.23 32.28 -20.92
N HIS A 142 -8.47 33.56 -21.27
CA HIS A 142 -9.20 33.91 -22.51
C HIS A 142 -8.51 33.38 -23.75
N ASP A 143 -7.18 33.55 -23.82
CA ASP A 143 -6.38 33.11 -24.96
C ASP A 143 -6.43 31.59 -25.10
N ARG A 144 -6.27 30.84 -24.01
CA ARG A 144 -6.38 29.38 -24.02
C ARG A 144 -7.78 28.88 -24.38
N ILE A 145 -8.85 29.55 -23.94
CA ILE A 145 -10.22 29.22 -24.38
C ILE A 145 -10.35 29.40 -25.90
N ARG A 146 -9.84 30.51 -26.46
CA ARG A 146 -9.88 30.75 -27.91
C ARG A 146 -9.14 29.66 -28.69
N GLU A 147 -7.95 29.27 -28.22
CA GLU A 147 -7.14 28.23 -28.86
C GLU A 147 -7.88 26.89 -28.90
N ILE A 148 -8.43 26.45 -27.76
CA ILE A 148 -9.13 25.16 -27.67
C ILE A 148 -10.40 25.15 -28.52
N VAL A 149 -11.23 26.19 -28.39
CA VAL A 149 -12.51 26.30 -29.12
C VAL A 149 -12.30 26.37 -30.63
N ALA A 150 -11.19 26.95 -31.08
CA ALA A 150 -10.85 27.01 -32.51
C ALA A 150 -10.53 25.63 -33.12
N LEU A 151 -10.12 24.63 -32.31
CA LEU A 151 -9.88 23.26 -32.79
C LEU A 151 -11.19 22.62 -33.31
N ASP A 152 -12.32 23.01 -32.74
CA ASP A 152 -13.65 22.56 -33.14
C ASP A 152 -14.32 23.50 -34.16
N HIS A 153 -13.55 24.42 -34.75
CA HIS A 153 -14.02 25.45 -35.70
C HIS A 153 -15.04 26.44 -35.11
N ASP A 154 -15.22 26.45 -33.79
CA ASP A 154 -15.98 27.47 -33.08
C ASP A 154 -15.14 28.72 -32.85
N ARG A 155 -15.77 29.81 -32.41
CA ARG A 155 -15.07 31.07 -32.05
C ARG A 155 -15.61 31.65 -30.75
N VAL A 156 -14.79 32.51 -30.14
CA VAL A 156 -15.16 33.25 -28.93
C VAL A 156 -15.45 34.71 -29.28
N VAL A 157 -16.60 35.21 -28.82
CA VAL A 157 -17.00 36.62 -28.91
C VAL A 157 -17.08 37.19 -27.49
N LEU A 158 -16.42 38.32 -27.26
CA LEU A 158 -16.50 39.04 -25.99
C LEU A 158 -17.72 39.96 -25.98
N PHE A 159 -18.58 39.85 -24.94
CA PHE A 159 -19.61 40.86 -24.68
C PHE A 159 -19.03 42.11 -24.05
N ASP A 160 -18.10 41.89 -23.14
CA ASP A 160 -17.38 42.90 -22.40
C ASP A 160 -16.01 42.34 -21.99
N LYS A 161 -15.42 42.90 -20.93
CA LYS A 161 -14.08 42.51 -20.48
C LYS A 161 -14.01 41.13 -19.82
N ILE A 162 -15.14 40.54 -19.41
CA ILE A 162 -15.14 39.31 -18.60
C ILE A 162 -16.07 38.22 -19.12
N HIS A 163 -17.05 38.53 -19.97
CA HIS A 163 -18.00 37.55 -20.49
C HIS A 163 -17.61 37.07 -21.89
N LEU A 164 -17.22 35.80 -21.98
CA LEU A 164 -16.82 35.11 -23.21
C LEU A 164 -17.98 34.24 -23.71
N ARG A 165 -18.49 34.51 -24.91
CA ARG A 165 -19.50 33.67 -25.56
C ARG A 165 -18.86 32.79 -26.63
N ILE A 166 -19.11 31.50 -26.53
CA ILE A 166 -18.71 30.55 -27.57
C ILE A 166 -19.83 30.51 -28.62
N VAL A 167 -19.47 30.72 -29.88
CA VAL A 167 -20.40 30.76 -31.01
C VAL A 167 -19.85 29.99 -32.21
N SER A 168 -20.73 29.32 -32.95
CA SER A 168 -20.36 28.72 -34.23
C SER A 168 -20.34 29.79 -35.34
N PRO A 169 -19.42 29.72 -36.32
CA PRO A 169 -19.47 30.54 -37.53
C PRO A 169 -20.75 30.38 -38.35
N ASP A 170 -21.38 29.20 -38.33
CA ASP A 170 -22.51 28.85 -39.21
C ASP A 170 -23.89 28.96 -38.53
N HIS A 171 -23.92 29.38 -37.26
CA HIS A 171 -25.12 29.52 -36.42
C HIS A 171 -25.92 28.22 -36.20
N ARG A 172 -25.32 27.03 -36.40
CA ARG A 172 -26.00 25.73 -36.20
C ARG A 172 -25.84 25.13 -34.79
N GLY A 173 -25.19 25.84 -33.88
CA GLY A 173 -24.81 25.34 -32.55
C GLY A 173 -23.31 25.06 -32.46
N THR A 174 -22.74 25.16 -31.27
CA THR A 174 -21.30 24.97 -31.03
C THR A 174 -21.00 23.54 -30.64
N ALA A 175 -19.84 23.01 -31.05
CA ALA A 175 -19.41 21.67 -30.68
C ALA A 175 -19.35 21.50 -29.16
N PHE A 176 -18.85 22.53 -28.46
CA PHE A 176 -18.79 22.51 -27.00
C PHE A 176 -20.17 22.49 -26.34
N LYS A 177 -21.19 23.17 -26.91
CA LYS A 177 -22.56 23.09 -26.37
C LYS A 177 -23.13 21.68 -26.55
N THR A 178 -22.97 21.09 -27.74
CA THR A 178 -23.40 19.72 -28.00
C THR A 178 -22.74 18.74 -27.03
N ALA A 179 -21.44 18.88 -26.78
CA ALA A 179 -20.74 18.07 -25.79
C ALA A 179 -21.31 18.24 -24.37
N LEU A 180 -21.65 19.47 -23.96
CA LEU A 180 -22.29 19.72 -22.67
C LEU A 180 -23.70 19.11 -22.57
N GLU A 181 -24.45 19.08 -23.67
CA GLU A 181 -25.76 18.42 -23.75
C GLU A 181 -25.60 16.89 -23.62
N GLU A 182 -24.65 16.30 -24.34
CA GLU A 182 -24.33 14.85 -24.27
C GLU A 182 -23.86 14.44 -22.87
N LEU A 183 -23.09 15.30 -22.19
CA LEU A 183 -22.59 15.06 -20.84
C LEU A 183 -23.62 15.38 -19.75
N GLY A 184 -24.79 15.90 -20.09
CA GLY A 184 -25.85 16.25 -19.14
C GLY A 184 -25.53 17.48 -18.27
N LEU A 185 -24.66 18.37 -18.76
CA LEU A 185 -24.20 19.57 -18.05
C LEU A 185 -24.84 20.87 -18.56
N ALA A 186 -25.53 20.82 -19.70
CA ALA A 186 -26.23 21.97 -20.26
C ALA A 186 -27.42 22.37 -19.37
N GLY A 187 -27.52 23.66 -19.05
CA GLY A 187 -28.64 24.23 -18.27
C GLY A 187 -28.59 23.99 -16.77
N LEU A 188 -27.57 23.30 -16.23
CA LEU A 188 -27.44 23.09 -14.79
C LEU A 188 -27.05 24.35 -14.02
N ASN A 189 -27.58 24.48 -12.82
CA ASN A 189 -27.14 25.50 -11.85
C ASN A 189 -25.86 25.07 -11.13
N SER A 190 -25.19 26.01 -10.46
CA SER A 190 -23.90 25.76 -9.80
C SER A 190 -23.93 24.63 -8.76
N GLU A 191 -25.06 24.42 -8.09
CA GLU A 191 -25.28 23.36 -7.10
C GLU A 191 -25.54 21.97 -7.71
N GLU A 192 -25.85 21.90 -9.01
CA GLU A 192 -26.18 20.67 -9.73
C GLU A 192 -25.01 20.15 -10.57
N LYS A 193 -24.02 21.00 -10.87
CA LYS A 193 -22.85 20.63 -11.67
C LYS A 193 -22.07 19.46 -11.06
N PHE A 194 -21.49 18.62 -11.90
CA PHE A 194 -20.67 17.46 -11.53
C PHE A 194 -19.60 17.19 -12.60
N VAL A 195 -18.63 16.34 -12.30
CA VAL A 195 -17.66 15.84 -13.30
C VAL A 195 -18.20 14.52 -13.89
N PRO A 196 -18.40 14.42 -15.21
CA PRO A 196 -18.84 13.17 -15.81
C PRO A 196 -17.80 12.04 -15.61
N SER A 197 -18.28 10.82 -15.37
CA SER A 197 -17.43 9.68 -14.99
C SER A 197 -16.31 9.37 -16.01
N ILE A 198 -16.56 9.58 -17.31
CA ILE A 198 -15.54 9.39 -18.35
C ILE A 198 -14.30 10.29 -18.15
N TYR A 199 -14.46 11.45 -17.51
CA TYR A 199 -13.34 12.33 -17.14
C TYR A 199 -12.70 11.93 -15.82
N LEU A 200 -13.47 11.43 -14.85
CA LEU A 200 -12.93 10.92 -13.58
C LEU A 200 -11.99 9.73 -13.79
N TYR A 201 -12.26 8.89 -14.78
CA TYR A 201 -11.43 7.73 -15.15
C TYR A 201 -10.63 7.95 -16.44
N GLY A 202 -10.35 9.21 -16.79
CA GLY A 202 -9.43 9.58 -17.88
C GLY A 202 -7.96 9.36 -17.50
N SER A 203 -7.06 9.49 -18.48
CA SER A 203 -5.61 9.39 -18.23
C SER A 203 -5.13 10.38 -17.17
N VAL A 204 -3.90 10.20 -16.67
CA VAL A 204 -3.27 11.15 -15.74
C VAL A 204 -3.31 12.57 -16.30
N GLU A 205 -2.96 12.75 -17.57
CA GLU A 205 -2.94 14.04 -18.27
C GLU A 205 -4.34 14.64 -18.40
N GLN A 206 -5.33 13.82 -18.80
CA GLN A 206 -6.72 14.29 -18.96
C GLN A 206 -7.30 14.79 -17.63
N ARG A 207 -7.04 14.07 -16.53
CA ARG A 207 -7.44 14.49 -15.19
C ARG A 207 -6.68 15.70 -14.70
N MET A 208 -5.38 15.81 -15.02
CA MET A 208 -4.57 16.99 -14.71
C MET A 208 -5.12 18.24 -15.38
N GLU A 209 -5.45 18.14 -16.67
CA GLU A 209 -6.01 19.22 -17.47
C GLU A 209 -7.38 19.66 -16.94
N LEU A 210 -8.26 18.71 -16.62
CA LEU A 210 -9.56 19.01 -16.00
C LEU A 210 -9.40 19.71 -14.65
N LEU A 211 -8.51 19.19 -13.80
CA LEU A 211 -8.28 19.75 -12.47
C LEU A 211 -7.67 21.15 -12.56
N ALA A 212 -6.77 21.40 -13.53
CA ALA A 212 -6.22 22.71 -13.82
C ALA A 212 -7.28 23.71 -14.29
N GLY A 213 -8.28 23.27 -15.06
CA GLY A 213 -9.43 24.10 -15.43
C GLY A 213 -10.32 24.45 -14.23
N LEU A 214 -10.63 23.47 -13.38
CA LEU A 214 -11.40 23.68 -12.15
C LEU A 214 -10.70 24.64 -11.18
N ILE A 215 -9.38 24.50 -11.02
CA ILE A 215 -8.59 25.42 -10.18
C ILE A 215 -8.45 26.80 -10.84
N GLY A 216 -8.39 26.85 -12.17
CA GLY A 216 -8.32 28.09 -12.95
C GLY A 216 -9.53 29.02 -12.77
N SER A 217 -10.70 28.46 -12.47
CA SER A 217 -11.95 29.21 -12.22
C SER A 217 -12.08 29.58 -10.74
N ASP A 218 -12.48 28.62 -9.90
CA ASP A 218 -12.82 28.84 -8.48
C ASP A 218 -11.70 28.44 -7.50
N GLY A 219 -10.48 28.23 -8.00
CA GLY A 219 -9.34 27.79 -7.19
C GLY A 219 -8.41 28.91 -6.75
N TYR A 220 -7.78 28.72 -5.59
CA TYR A 220 -6.79 29.63 -5.03
C TYR A 220 -5.58 28.85 -4.50
N VAL A 221 -4.37 29.19 -4.96
CA VAL A 221 -3.12 28.63 -4.40
C VAL A 221 -2.89 29.22 -3.01
N THR A 222 -2.96 28.37 -1.98
CA THR A 222 -2.83 28.78 -0.57
C THR A 222 -1.39 28.82 -0.11
N ASN A 223 -0.65 27.75 -0.40
CA ASN A 223 0.75 27.55 -0.06
C ASN A 223 1.44 26.82 -1.24
N PRO A 224 2.78 26.78 -1.30
CA PRO A 224 3.49 25.94 -2.27
C PRO A 224 2.92 24.51 -2.30
N GLY A 225 2.54 24.04 -3.49
CA GLY A 225 1.98 22.70 -3.72
C GLY A 225 0.56 22.47 -3.19
N SER A 226 -0.17 23.51 -2.77
CA SER A 226 -1.53 23.38 -2.22
C SER A 226 -2.50 24.42 -2.77
N VAL A 227 -3.76 24.01 -2.91
CA VAL A 227 -4.86 24.85 -3.37
C VAL A 227 -6.06 24.73 -2.44
N GLU A 228 -6.90 25.75 -2.52
CA GLU A 228 -8.24 25.74 -2.00
C GLU A 228 -9.21 25.87 -3.16
N TYR A 229 -10.24 25.04 -3.16
CA TYR A 229 -11.33 25.05 -4.14
C TYR A 229 -12.65 25.17 -3.39
N CYS A 230 -13.58 25.99 -3.89
CA CYS A 230 -14.89 26.17 -3.29
C CYS A 230 -15.98 25.87 -4.30
N THR A 231 -17.02 25.15 -3.87
CA THR A 231 -18.22 24.93 -4.69
C THR A 231 -19.45 24.81 -3.80
N VAL A 232 -20.62 25.08 -4.35
CA VAL A 232 -21.92 24.81 -3.71
C VAL A 232 -22.49 23.45 -4.11
N SER A 233 -21.93 22.80 -5.14
CA SER A 233 -22.35 21.45 -5.54
C SER A 233 -21.69 20.39 -4.65
N PRO A 234 -22.47 19.56 -3.93
CA PRO A 234 -21.93 18.45 -3.17
C PRO A 234 -21.26 17.40 -4.07
N GLN A 235 -21.80 17.16 -5.27
CA GLN A 235 -21.25 16.17 -6.19
C GLN A 235 -19.91 16.66 -6.76
N LEU A 236 -19.84 17.92 -7.22
CA LEU A 236 -18.59 18.51 -7.72
C LEU A 236 -17.51 18.55 -6.63
N SER A 237 -17.90 18.77 -5.37
CA SER A 237 -16.97 18.65 -4.23
C SER A 237 -16.40 17.23 -4.09
N ALA A 238 -17.23 16.19 -4.25
CA ALA A 238 -16.78 14.81 -4.18
C ALA A 238 -15.89 14.44 -5.37
N ASP A 239 -16.28 14.87 -6.57
CA ASP A 239 -15.55 14.65 -7.82
C ASP A 239 -14.18 15.33 -7.80
N PHE A 240 -14.10 16.55 -7.27
CA PHE A 240 -12.81 17.23 -7.07
C PHE A 240 -11.92 16.44 -6.11
N CYS A 241 -12.48 15.92 -4.99
CA CYS A 241 -11.71 15.07 -4.07
C CYS A 241 -11.22 13.78 -4.75
N PHE A 242 -12.05 13.17 -5.60
CA PHE A 242 -11.66 12.01 -6.41
C PHE A 242 -10.48 12.34 -7.32
N LEU A 243 -10.54 13.43 -8.09
CA LEU A 243 -9.46 13.86 -8.99
C LEU A 243 -8.15 14.09 -8.23
N VAL A 244 -8.21 14.76 -7.08
CA VAL A 244 -7.01 15.01 -6.25
C VAL A 244 -6.41 13.69 -5.73
N ARG A 245 -7.23 12.83 -5.13
CA ARG A 245 -6.76 11.56 -4.52
C ARG A 245 -6.23 10.59 -5.57
N SER A 246 -6.86 10.54 -6.73
CA SER A 246 -6.46 9.71 -7.86
C SER A 246 -5.12 10.14 -8.51
N LEU A 247 -4.64 11.34 -8.20
CA LEU A 247 -3.32 11.84 -8.59
C LEU A 247 -2.29 11.74 -7.44
N GLY A 248 -2.61 11.00 -6.38
CA GLY A 248 -1.75 10.84 -5.19
C GLY A 248 -1.80 12.01 -4.20
N GLY A 249 -2.69 12.98 -4.44
CA GLY A 249 -2.88 14.13 -3.57
C GLY A 249 -3.73 13.84 -2.33
N SER A 250 -3.82 14.84 -1.45
CA SER A 250 -4.69 14.84 -0.27
C SER A 250 -5.77 15.90 -0.44
N ALA A 251 -7.04 15.55 -0.25
CA ALA A 251 -8.16 16.49 -0.30
C ALA A 251 -9.01 16.40 0.96
N LYS A 252 -9.17 17.52 1.66
CA LYS A 252 -9.97 17.63 2.88
C LYS A 252 -11.10 18.62 2.67
N VAL A 253 -12.33 18.16 2.89
CA VAL A 253 -13.54 18.97 2.78
C VAL A 253 -13.89 19.59 4.13
N SER A 254 -14.31 20.85 4.11
CA SER A 254 -14.98 21.54 5.20
C SER A 254 -16.22 22.26 4.65
N THR A 255 -17.23 22.46 5.48
CA THR A 255 -18.46 23.14 5.06
C THR A 255 -18.64 24.46 5.80
N LYS A 256 -19.24 25.45 5.13
CA LYS A 256 -19.57 26.75 5.71
C LYS A 256 -20.94 27.19 5.20
N GLN A 257 -21.81 27.62 6.11
CA GLN A 257 -23.08 28.25 5.76
C GLN A 257 -23.04 29.73 6.14
N GLY A 258 -23.14 30.60 5.14
CA GLY A 258 -23.20 32.05 5.33
C GLY A 258 -24.62 32.56 5.57
N SER A 259 -24.75 33.82 5.97
CA SER A 259 -26.00 34.57 5.87
C SER A 259 -25.70 36.04 5.64
N TYR A 260 -26.54 36.73 4.88
CA TYR A 260 -26.46 38.18 4.70
C TYR A 260 -27.82 38.83 4.99
N THR A 261 -27.82 40.11 5.34
CA THR A 261 -29.06 40.86 5.57
C THR A 261 -29.27 41.85 4.43
N LYS A 262 -30.41 41.78 3.76
CA LYS A 262 -30.82 42.72 2.71
C LYS A 262 -32.18 43.31 3.08
N HIS A 263 -32.27 44.63 3.15
CA HIS A 263 -33.49 45.36 3.56
C HIS A 263 -34.10 44.87 4.89
N GLY A 264 -33.26 44.56 5.89
CA GLY A 264 -33.70 44.09 7.21
C GLY A 264 -34.11 42.61 7.29
N VAL A 265 -34.13 41.89 6.16
CA VAL A 265 -34.40 40.44 6.11
C VAL A 265 -33.09 39.67 6.04
N ARG A 266 -32.93 38.69 6.93
CA ARG A 266 -31.78 37.78 6.94
C ARG A 266 -32.00 36.67 5.92
N HIS A 267 -31.13 36.61 4.93
CA HIS A 267 -31.08 35.55 3.93
C HIS A 267 -29.96 34.57 4.29
N VAL A 268 -30.31 33.29 4.44
CA VAL A 268 -29.34 32.21 4.64
C VAL A 268 -28.78 31.81 3.28
N CYS A 269 -27.46 31.75 3.16
CA CYS A 269 -26.80 31.31 1.94
C CYS A 269 -26.84 29.78 1.82
N GLN A 270 -26.59 29.29 0.60
CA GLN A 270 -26.32 27.88 0.37
C GLN A 270 -25.10 27.40 1.18
N LEU A 271 -25.05 26.10 1.45
CA LEU A 271 -23.91 25.45 2.08
C LEU A 271 -22.74 25.43 1.07
N VAL A 272 -21.61 25.99 1.46
CA VAL A 272 -20.40 26.01 0.63
C VAL A 272 -19.48 24.89 1.10
N TYR A 273 -19.03 24.07 0.15
CA TYR A 273 -18.00 23.05 0.33
C TYR A 273 -16.65 23.68 -0.01
N ARG A 274 -15.75 23.72 0.97
CA ARG A 274 -14.40 24.26 0.87
C ARG A 274 -13.41 23.11 0.98
N ILE A 275 -12.73 22.82 -0.12
CA ILE A 275 -11.78 21.72 -0.25
C ILE A 275 -10.37 22.30 -0.16
N HIS A 276 -9.59 21.87 0.84
CA HIS A 276 -8.16 22.11 0.87
C HIS A 276 -7.45 20.90 0.29
N ALA A 277 -6.73 21.11 -0.82
CA ALA A 277 -6.01 20.07 -1.54
C ALA A 277 -4.50 20.33 -1.55
N SER A 278 -3.72 19.27 -1.39
CA SER A 278 -2.26 19.29 -1.45
C SER A 278 -1.79 18.21 -2.42
N PHE A 279 -0.73 18.51 -3.17
CA PHE A 279 -0.23 17.62 -4.23
C PHE A 279 1.22 17.21 -3.99
N PRO A 280 1.59 15.97 -4.34
CA PRO A 280 2.97 15.52 -4.24
C PRO A 280 3.86 16.27 -5.25
N GLU A 281 5.17 16.22 -5.01
CA GLU A 281 6.14 16.76 -5.97
C GLU A 281 5.98 16.08 -7.34
N GLY A 282 6.02 16.88 -8.41
CA GLY A 282 5.80 16.42 -9.78
C GLY A 282 4.35 16.53 -10.26
N VAL A 283 3.38 16.74 -9.36
CA VAL A 283 1.97 16.95 -9.73
C VAL A 283 1.65 18.45 -9.66
N THR A 284 1.48 19.08 -10.82
CA THR A 284 1.18 20.52 -10.94
C THR A 284 -0.16 20.74 -11.65
N PRO A 285 -1.28 20.79 -10.91
CA PRO A 285 -2.62 20.91 -11.46
C PRO A 285 -3.04 22.38 -11.60
N VAL A 286 -2.12 23.26 -12.00
CA VAL A 286 -2.41 24.69 -12.21
C VAL A 286 -1.83 25.12 -13.55
N SER A 287 -2.53 26.03 -14.22
CA SER A 287 -2.11 26.50 -15.54
C SER A 287 -2.16 28.01 -15.76
N SER A 288 -2.93 28.76 -14.96
CA SER A 288 -3.00 30.21 -15.15
C SER A 288 -1.72 30.88 -14.66
N ALA A 289 -1.33 31.98 -15.30
CA ALA A 289 -0.14 32.75 -14.95
C ALA A 289 -0.15 33.19 -13.47
N LYS A 290 -1.32 33.57 -12.96
CA LYS A 290 -1.53 33.97 -11.57
C LYS A 290 -1.31 32.82 -10.59
N HIS A 291 -1.80 31.62 -10.90
CA HIS A 291 -1.58 30.45 -10.04
C HIS A 291 -0.14 29.96 -10.12
N LEU A 292 0.43 29.91 -11.32
CA LEU A 292 1.83 29.51 -11.56
C LEU A 292 2.82 30.42 -10.83
N ALA A 293 2.56 31.73 -10.78
CA ALA A 293 3.41 32.68 -10.05
C ALA A 293 3.47 32.40 -8.53
N LYS A 294 2.48 31.71 -7.97
CA LYS A 294 2.43 31.31 -6.56
C LYS A 294 2.74 29.82 -6.34
N TRP A 295 2.74 29.03 -7.40
CA TRP A 295 3.01 27.60 -7.31
C TRP A 295 4.48 27.37 -6.99
N GLY A 296 4.74 26.42 -6.11
CA GLY A 296 6.08 26.10 -5.67
C GLY A 296 6.16 24.68 -5.16
N ARG A 297 7.38 24.21 -4.92
CA ARG A 297 7.62 22.89 -4.35
C ARG A 297 7.02 22.82 -2.95
N PRO A 298 6.23 21.78 -2.61
CA PRO A 298 5.72 21.61 -1.27
C PRO A 298 6.87 21.46 -0.27
N GLU A 299 6.79 22.17 0.86
CA GLU A 299 7.80 22.13 1.92
C GLU A 299 7.77 20.81 2.72
N TRP A 300 6.65 20.09 2.66
CA TRP A 300 6.37 18.91 3.48
C TRP A 300 5.83 17.77 2.64
N GLN A 301 6.22 16.55 2.99
CA GLN A 301 5.63 15.35 2.39
C GLN A 301 4.18 15.19 2.86
N ILE A 302 3.30 14.83 1.93
CA ILE A 302 1.90 14.53 2.22
C ILE A 302 1.83 13.17 2.89
N LEU A 303 1.54 13.16 4.19
CA LEU A 303 1.32 11.93 4.96
C LEU A 303 -0.16 11.55 4.94
N HIS A 304 -0.47 10.30 4.62
CA HIS A 304 -1.82 9.74 4.73
C HIS A 304 -2.03 9.19 6.14
N THR A 305 -2.17 10.09 7.10
CA THR A 305 -2.21 9.75 8.53
C THR A 305 -3.56 9.20 8.97
N ILE A 306 -3.56 8.09 9.71
CA ILE A 306 -4.75 7.46 10.29
C ILE A 306 -5.23 8.28 11.49
N ARG A 307 -6.53 8.61 11.50
CA ARG A 307 -7.18 9.47 12.50
C ARG A 307 -7.94 8.66 13.55
N SER A 308 -8.76 7.71 13.12
CA SER A 308 -9.56 6.83 13.97
C SER A 308 -9.66 5.43 13.37
N VAL A 309 -9.88 4.45 14.25
CA VAL A 309 -10.20 3.06 13.94
C VAL A 309 -11.39 2.70 14.82
N GLU A 310 -12.56 2.53 14.22
CA GLU A 310 -13.84 2.43 14.93
C GLU A 310 -14.59 1.15 14.52
N ALA A 311 -15.11 0.38 15.48
CA ALA A 311 -15.85 -0.84 15.18
C ALA A 311 -17.17 -0.52 14.44
N VAL A 312 -17.45 -1.29 13.38
CA VAL A 312 -18.66 -1.16 12.55
C VAL A 312 -19.62 -2.33 12.80
N GLY A 313 -19.09 -3.52 13.04
CA GLY A 313 -19.85 -4.75 13.27
C GLY A 313 -19.29 -5.93 12.47
N CYS A 314 -19.97 -7.08 12.49
CA CYS A 314 -19.54 -8.24 11.72
C CYS A 314 -19.98 -8.13 10.26
N GLN A 315 -19.07 -8.40 9.33
CA GLN A 315 -19.34 -8.50 7.91
C GLN A 315 -18.48 -9.59 7.27
N GLU A 316 -18.95 -10.12 6.15
CA GLU A 316 -18.16 -11.02 5.32
C GLU A 316 -16.92 -10.30 4.74
N CYS A 317 -15.76 -10.91 4.89
CA CYS A 317 -14.46 -10.38 4.46
C CYS A 317 -13.82 -11.27 3.38
N GLN A 318 -12.95 -10.67 2.57
CA GLN A 318 -12.17 -11.35 1.55
C GLN A 318 -10.80 -10.68 1.42
N CYS A 319 -9.76 -11.49 1.24
CA CYS A 319 -8.43 -11.03 0.92
C CYS A 319 -8.10 -11.35 -0.54
N ILE A 320 -7.20 -10.56 -1.14
CA ILE A 320 -6.66 -10.81 -2.46
C ILE A 320 -5.12 -10.78 -2.41
N ARG A 321 -4.50 -11.54 -3.32
CA ARG A 321 -3.07 -11.47 -3.57
C ARG A 321 -2.84 -10.89 -4.94
N ILE A 322 -1.85 -10.01 -5.05
CA ILE A 322 -1.49 -9.31 -6.28
C ILE A 322 -0.03 -9.62 -6.63
N ALA A 323 0.35 -9.41 -7.89
CA ALA A 323 1.73 -9.57 -8.35
C ALA A 323 2.66 -8.42 -7.93
N ALA A 324 2.16 -7.41 -7.22
CA ALA A 324 2.94 -6.24 -6.83
C ALA A 324 3.97 -6.60 -5.75
N LEU A 325 5.13 -6.00 -5.90
CA LEU A 325 6.39 -6.35 -5.25
C LEU A 325 6.41 -5.97 -3.77
N ASP A 326 5.84 -4.81 -3.51
CA ASP A 326 5.59 -4.27 -2.17
C ASP A 326 4.29 -4.78 -1.56
N SER A 327 3.55 -5.63 -2.30
CA SER A 327 2.31 -6.23 -1.85
C SER A 327 1.20 -5.22 -1.53
N LEU A 328 1.30 -3.99 -2.05
CA LEU A 328 0.33 -2.92 -1.86
C LEU A 328 -0.60 -2.78 -3.07
N TYR A 329 -1.90 -2.68 -2.78
CA TYR A 329 -2.92 -2.32 -3.78
C TYR A 329 -3.85 -1.24 -3.24
N VAL A 330 -4.55 -0.60 -4.17
CA VAL A 330 -5.49 0.47 -3.89
C VAL A 330 -6.86 -0.10 -3.52
N THR A 331 -7.32 0.25 -2.32
CA THR A 331 -8.70 0.09 -1.85
C THR A 331 -9.43 1.43 -1.90
N ASP A 332 -10.63 1.51 -1.30
CA ASP A 332 -11.50 2.69 -1.21
C ASP A 332 -10.73 4.02 -1.12
N ASP A 333 -11.22 5.07 -1.79
CA ASP A 333 -10.66 6.42 -1.70
C ASP A 333 -9.16 6.55 -2.01
N PHE A 334 -8.61 5.64 -2.82
CA PHE A 334 -7.20 5.62 -3.19
C PHE A 334 -6.25 5.31 -2.02
N ILE A 335 -6.76 4.62 -1.00
CA ILE A 335 -5.98 4.16 0.16
C ILE A 335 -5.15 2.94 -0.25
N LEU A 336 -3.86 2.90 0.11
CA LEU A 336 -3.03 1.71 -0.08
C LEU A 336 -3.17 0.73 1.09
N THR A 337 -3.30 -0.55 0.76
CA THR A 337 -3.48 -1.63 1.72
C THR A 337 -2.63 -2.85 1.37
N HIS A 338 -2.34 -3.74 2.33
CA HIS A 338 -1.36 -4.83 2.19
C HIS A 338 -2.00 -6.23 2.07
N ASN A 339 -1.24 -7.22 1.58
CA ASN A 339 -1.63 -8.64 1.43
C ASN A 339 -0.99 -9.61 2.48
N SER A 340 -1.31 -10.91 2.48
CA SER A 340 -0.87 -11.91 3.49
C SER A 340 0.49 -12.61 3.21
N THR A 341 1.14 -13.20 4.24
CA THR A 341 2.53 -13.75 4.24
C THR A 341 2.69 -15.24 3.83
N PHE A 342 3.93 -15.73 3.57
CA PHE A 342 4.22 -17.10 3.08
C PHE A 342 3.78 -18.24 4.01
N GLY A 343 4.10 -18.18 5.31
CA GLY A 343 3.67 -19.19 6.28
C GLY A 343 2.14 -19.25 6.43
N ALA A 344 1.46 -18.10 6.30
CA ALA A 344 0.01 -18.02 6.39
C ALA A 344 -0.70 -18.63 5.15
N MET A 345 0.04 -18.89 4.07
CA MET A 345 -0.49 -19.56 2.87
C MET A 345 -0.45 -21.10 2.95
N ALA A 346 0.15 -21.67 4.01
CA ALA A 346 0.21 -23.12 4.18
C ALA A 346 -1.17 -23.71 4.56
N PRO A 347 -1.43 -25.01 4.30
CA PRO A 347 -2.70 -25.64 4.65
C PRO A 347 -2.96 -25.62 6.16
N GLN A 348 -4.11 -25.06 6.56
CA GLN A 348 -4.57 -24.96 7.96
C GLN A 348 -3.43 -24.65 8.95
N PRO A 349 -2.80 -23.46 8.83
CA PRO A 349 -1.59 -23.15 9.57
C PRO A 349 -1.91 -22.73 11.01
N VAL A 350 -1.05 -23.14 11.93
CA VAL A 350 -1.02 -22.66 13.31
C VAL A 350 0.39 -22.13 13.65
N PHE A 351 0.47 -20.94 14.23
CA PHE A 351 1.73 -20.26 14.52
C PHE A 351 2.13 -20.40 15.98
N ILE A 352 3.39 -20.73 16.22
CA ILE A 352 4.08 -20.56 17.50
C ILE A 352 4.89 -19.26 17.37
N GLN A 353 4.42 -18.20 18.03
CA GLN A 353 5.01 -16.88 17.92
C GLN A 353 6.15 -16.73 18.92
N THR A 354 7.38 -16.55 18.44
CA THR A 354 8.55 -16.25 19.28
C THR A 354 9.03 -14.82 19.09
N GLU A 355 8.51 -14.12 18.09
CA GLU A 355 8.70 -12.70 17.86
C GLU A 355 7.35 -11.99 17.75
N ASP A 356 7.31 -10.73 18.18
CA ASP A 356 6.19 -9.81 17.96
C ASP A 356 6.21 -9.25 16.51
N GLY A 357 6.19 -10.15 15.53
CA GLY A 357 6.32 -9.85 14.10
C GLY A 357 5.13 -10.30 13.24
N LEU A 358 4.33 -11.24 13.75
CA LEU A 358 3.14 -11.77 13.07
C LEU A 358 1.89 -10.89 13.26
N GLY A 359 1.91 -9.93 14.19
CA GLY A 359 0.71 -9.21 14.61
C GLY A 359 -0.44 -10.20 14.82
N ASN A 360 -1.63 -9.87 14.29
CA ASN A 360 -2.80 -10.74 14.22
C ASN A 360 -3.05 -11.44 12.87
N LEU A 361 -2.05 -11.92 12.11
CA LEU A 361 -2.33 -12.73 10.90
C LEU A 361 -3.51 -13.72 11.10
N ASP A 362 -4.42 -13.84 10.11
CA ASP A 362 -5.56 -14.80 10.12
C ASP A 362 -5.09 -16.24 9.94
N ALA A 363 -4.34 -16.68 10.93
CA ALA A 363 -3.92 -18.03 11.13
C ALA A 363 -4.06 -18.30 12.62
N ALA A 364 -4.43 -19.53 12.95
CA ALA A 364 -4.44 -19.91 14.35
C ALA A 364 -3.07 -19.68 14.95
N ARG A 365 -3.00 -19.28 16.21
CA ARG A 365 -1.71 -19.04 16.87
C ARG A 365 -1.81 -19.22 18.36
N PHE A 366 -0.70 -19.61 18.93
CA PHE A 366 -0.50 -19.57 20.37
C PHE A 366 -0.21 -18.13 20.82
N PRO A 367 -0.42 -17.80 22.10
CA PRO A 367 0.10 -16.56 22.68
C PRO A 367 1.59 -16.38 22.38
N LEU A 368 2.06 -15.12 22.39
CA LEU A 368 3.48 -14.83 22.24
C LEU A 368 4.27 -15.60 23.31
N ALA A 369 5.23 -16.41 22.86
CA ALA A 369 6.08 -17.18 23.75
C ALA A 369 7.11 -16.25 24.41
N GLU A 370 7.06 -16.17 25.74
CA GLU A 370 8.00 -15.38 26.54
C GLU A 370 9.11 -16.26 27.13
N SER A 371 8.97 -17.58 27.05
CA SER A 371 9.89 -18.58 27.57
C SER A 371 10.02 -19.81 26.67
N PHE A 372 11.07 -20.61 26.89
CA PHE A 372 11.24 -21.91 26.22
C PHE A 372 10.09 -22.87 26.56
N GLU A 373 9.62 -22.83 27.80
CA GLU A 373 8.49 -23.63 28.25
C GLU A 373 7.19 -23.32 27.49
N ASP A 374 6.94 -22.05 27.13
CA ASP A 374 5.76 -21.68 26.35
C ASP A 374 5.79 -22.30 24.94
N VAL A 375 6.97 -22.31 24.31
CA VAL A 375 7.17 -22.95 23.00
C VAL A 375 6.91 -24.45 23.09
N MET A 376 7.48 -25.12 24.11
CA MET A 376 7.28 -26.55 24.31
C MET A 376 5.84 -26.88 24.69
N ALA A 377 5.15 -26.01 25.43
CA ALA A 377 3.73 -26.16 25.76
C ALA A 377 2.86 -26.06 24.50
N ALA A 378 3.15 -25.14 23.59
CA ALA A 378 2.46 -25.03 22.30
C ALA A 378 2.66 -26.29 21.44
N VAL A 379 3.90 -26.79 21.35
CA VAL A 379 4.20 -28.05 20.64
C VAL A 379 3.45 -29.23 21.27
N MET A 380 3.42 -29.31 22.61
CA MET A 380 2.73 -30.38 23.33
C MET A 380 1.20 -30.31 23.16
N ALA A 381 0.62 -29.11 23.12
CA ALA A 381 -0.80 -28.91 22.85
C ALA A 381 -1.16 -29.43 21.45
N LEU A 382 -0.38 -29.09 20.42
CA LEU A 382 -0.56 -29.65 19.07
C LEU A 382 -0.37 -31.18 19.03
N TYR A 383 0.52 -31.72 19.86
CA TYR A 383 0.77 -33.15 19.88
C TYR A 383 -0.34 -33.95 20.58
N SER A 384 -0.95 -33.41 21.64
CA SER A 384 -1.83 -34.16 22.54
C SER A 384 -3.32 -33.84 22.37
N GLU A 385 -3.67 -32.61 22.01
CA GLU A 385 -5.07 -32.19 21.86
C GLU A 385 -5.63 -32.53 20.48
N ALA A 386 -6.96 -32.64 20.35
CA ALA A 386 -7.60 -32.86 19.06
C ALA A 386 -7.75 -31.52 18.30
N HIS A 387 -7.30 -31.47 17.05
CA HIS A 387 -7.40 -30.28 16.20
C HIS A 387 -7.36 -30.64 14.71
N ASP A 388 -7.72 -29.68 13.86
CA ASP A 388 -7.70 -29.84 12.40
C ASP A 388 -6.49 -29.18 11.71
N PHE A 389 -5.54 -28.60 12.45
CA PHE A 389 -4.35 -27.97 11.88
C PHE A 389 -3.46 -28.98 11.12
N ARG A 390 -2.93 -28.53 9.97
CA ARG A 390 -2.05 -29.33 9.10
C ARG A 390 -0.63 -28.80 9.00
N THR A 391 -0.40 -27.54 9.39
CA THR A 391 0.94 -26.94 9.34
C THR A 391 1.20 -26.20 10.64
N VAL A 392 2.36 -26.45 11.27
CA VAL A 392 2.88 -25.62 12.36
C VAL A 392 3.96 -24.70 11.81
N VAL A 393 3.87 -23.41 12.14
CA VAL A 393 4.83 -22.39 11.73
C VAL A 393 5.47 -21.79 12.96
N VAL A 394 6.80 -21.83 13.06
CA VAL A 394 7.54 -21.12 14.11
C VAL A 394 8.05 -19.81 13.53
N ASP A 395 7.60 -18.68 14.07
CA ASP A 395 7.96 -17.35 13.61
C ASP A 395 8.38 -16.44 14.77
N SER A 396 9.66 -16.07 14.92
CA SER A 396 10.82 -16.46 14.10
C SER A 396 11.86 -17.27 14.89
N ALA A 397 12.57 -18.16 14.18
CA ALA A 397 13.57 -19.06 14.76
C ALA A 397 14.74 -18.30 15.41
N ASP A 398 15.09 -17.10 14.91
CA ASP A 398 16.12 -16.27 15.54
C ASP A 398 15.70 -15.68 16.89
N TRP A 399 14.41 -15.51 17.14
CA TRP A 399 13.91 -15.17 18.47
C TRP A 399 13.70 -16.40 19.36
N LEU A 400 13.29 -17.54 18.79
CA LEU A 400 13.32 -18.82 19.50
C LEU A 400 14.72 -19.11 20.06
N GLU A 401 15.77 -18.81 19.29
CA GLU A 401 17.15 -18.97 19.72
C GLU A 401 17.45 -18.21 21.03
N GLN A 402 16.89 -17.00 21.17
CA GLN A 402 17.09 -16.20 22.38
C GLN A 402 16.39 -16.82 23.61
N LEU A 403 15.18 -17.37 23.43
CA LEU A 403 14.48 -18.10 24.49
C LEU A 403 15.25 -19.35 24.91
N ILE A 404 15.83 -20.06 23.94
CA ILE A 404 16.71 -21.20 24.20
C ILE A 404 17.96 -20.77 24.99
N TRP A 405 18.55 -19.62 24.67
CA TRP A 405 19.69 -19.12 25.42
C TRP A 405 19.34 -18.82 26.88
N GLN A 406 18.17 -18.21 27.12
CA GLN A 406 17.66 -17.99 28.47
C GLN A 406 17.45 -19.31 29.22
N GLU A 407 16.94 -20.34 28.52
CA GLU A 407 16.76 -21.67 29.10
C GLU A 407 18.07 -22.35 29.48
N VAL A 408 19.11 -22.21 28.65
CA VAL A 408 20.47 -22.70 29.00
C VAL A 408 20.96 -22.02 30.28
N ILE A 409 20.81 -20.69 30.38
CA ILE A 409 21.21 -19.92 31.55
C ILE A 409 20.44 -20.39 32.78
N ARG A 410 19.12 -20.62 32.64
CA ARG A 410 18.27 -21.14 33.72
C ARG A 410 18.70 -22.52 34.20
N ARG A 411 19.01 -23.45 33.28
CA ARG A 411 19.49 -24.81 33.61
C ARG A 411 20.90 -24.82 34.20
N ARG A 412 21.74 -23.84 33.87
CA ARG A 412 23.16 -23.79 34.26
C ARG A 412 23.57 -22.38 34.72
N PRO A 413 23.07 -21.88 35.87
CA PRO A 413 23.21 -20.46 36.25
C PRO A 413 24.64 -20.04 36.62
N THR A 414 25.58 -20.98 36.75
CA THR A 414 26.98 -20.70 37.14
C THR A 414 27.98 -21.38 36.22
N THR A 415 29.13 -20.74 35.99
CA THR A 415 30.30 -21.38 35.34
C THR A 415 30.88 -22.51 36.19
N ASP A 416 31.73 -23.34 35.57
CA ASP A 416 32.58 -24.34 36.26
C ASP A 416 33.45 -23.73 37.40
N ARG A 417 33.63 -22.40 37.40
CA ARG A 417 34.41 -21.65 38.39
C ARG A 417 33.54 -20.90 39.42
N GLY A 418 32.24 -21.15 39.45
CA GLY A 418 31.31 -20.58 40.44
C GLY A 418 30.91 -19.12 40.21
N ARG A 419 31.14 -18.58 39.01
CA ARG A 419 30.66 -17.24 38.61
C ARG A 419 29.24 -17.33 38.05
N ASP A 420 28.35 -16.43 38.49
CA ASP A 420 27.01 -16.28 37.96
C ASP A 420 27.02 -15.88 36.47
N ILE A 421 26.08 -16.44 35.71
CA ILE A 421 25.89 -16.24 34.28
C ILE A 421 24.74 -15.26 34.05
N THR A 422 24.97 -14.21 33.25
CA THR A 422 23.91 -13.28 32.82
C THR A 422 23.75 -13.22 31.30
N SER A 423 24.76 -13.66 30.54
CA SER A 423 24.70 -13.87 29.09
C SER A 423 25.23 -15.26 28.73
N ILE A 424 24.76 -15.83 27.61
CA ILE A 424 25.27 -17.11 27.08
C ILE A 424 26.77 -17.05 26.73
N GLU A 425 27.33 -15.86 26.58
CA GLU A 425 28.74 -15.65 26.29
C GLU A 425 29.62 -15.85 27.54
N ASP A 426 29.06 -15.73 28.75
CA ASP A 426 29.80 -15.82 30.00
C ASP A 426 30.37 -17.22 30.26
N TYR A 427 29.82 -18.27 29.63
CA TYR A 427 30.40 -19.62 29.67
C TYR A 427 31.79 -19.71 29.04
N GLY A 428 32.14 -18.74 28.18
CA GLY A 428 33.43 -18.67 27.48
C GLY A 428 33.61 -19.74 26.41
N PHE A 429 34.57 -19.51 25.50
CA PHE A 429 34.98 -20.46 24.45
C PHE A 429 33.81 -21.06 23.63
N ALA A 430 32.76 -20.27 23.40
CA ALA A 430 31.52 -20.71 22.73
C ALA A 430 30.79 -21.90 23.40
N LYS A 431 31.15 -22.30 24.63
CA LYS A 431 30.51 -23.41 25.36
C LYS A 431 29.01 -23.22 25.53
N GLY A 432 28.58 -21.99 25.80
CA GLY A 432 27.15 -21.66 25.94
C GLY A 432 26.35 -22.03 24.69
N TYR A 433 26.86 -21.69 23.50
CA TYR A 433 26.24 -22.05 22.23
C TYR A 433 26.23 -23.55 21.95
N THR A 434 27.22 -24.29 22.47
CA THR A 434 27.20 -25.77 22.44
C THR A 434 26.13 -26.33 23.37
N TYR A 435 25.94 -25.74 24.56
CA TYR A 435 24.88 -26.14 25.49
C TYR A 435 23.49 -25.83 24.92
N ALA A 436 23.34 -24.76 24.13
CA ALA A 436 22.09 -24.45 23.42
C ALA A 436 21.63 -25.53 22.43
N LEU A 437 22.53 -26.42 21.99
CA LEU A 437 22.17 -27.54 21.11
C LEU A 437 21.27 -28.57 21.80
N GLU A 438 21.32 -28.69 23.13
CA GLU A 438 20.47 -29.62 23.89
C GLU A 438 19.01 -29.15 23.87
N PRO A 439 18.63 -27.92 24.27
CA PRO A 439 17.26 -27.43 24.13
C PRO A 439 16.81 -27.28 22.67
N TRP A 440 17.70 -26.95 21.73
CA TRP A 440 17.35 -26.97 20.30
C TRP A 440 16.89 -28.36 19.85
N ARG A 441 17.59 -29.42 20.26
CA ARG A 441 17.18 -30.80 19.95
C ARG A 441 15.83 -31.14 20.55
N GLU A 442 15.54 -30.69 21.78
CA GLU A 442 14.22 -30.89 22.40
C GLU A 442 13.09 -30.28 21.56
N VAL A 443 13.27 -29.05 21.04
CA VAL A 443 12.29 -28.42 20.14
C VAL A 443 12.16 -29.21 18.84
N LEU A 444 13.28 -29.57 18.21
CA LEU A 444 13.28 -30.32 16.96
C LEU A 444 12.65 -31.72 17.12
N ASP A 445 12.85 -32.37 18.26
CA ASP A 445 12.23 -33.66 18.58
C ASP A 445 10.71 -33.52 18.75
N GLY A 446 10.26 -32.45 19.39
CA GLY A 446 8.83 -32.12 19.45
C GLY A 446 8.21 -31.85 18.07
N LEU A 447 8.90 -31.08 17.23
CA LEU A 447 8.47 -30.82 15.84
C LEU A 447 8.50 -32.09 14.98
N ASN A 448 9.49 -32.99 15.20
CA ASN A 448 9.53 -34.31 14.57
C ASN A 448 8.32 -35.16 14.97
N ALA A 449 7.91 -35.14 16.23
CA ALA A 449 6.73 -35.86 16.69
C ALA A 449 5.46 -35.34 16.01
N LEU A 450 5.28 -34.01 15.90
CA LEU A 450 4.18 -33.41 15.14
C LEU A 450 4.20 -33.85 13.67
N ARG A 451 5.38 -33.89 13.03
CA ARG A 451 5.50 -34.32 11.64
C ARG A 451 5.17 -35.80 11.45
N ASN A 452 5.83 -36.66 12.23
CA ASN A 452 5.83 -38.10 11.99
C ASN A 452 4.56 -38.78 12.51
N GLU A 453 3.99 -38.27 13.61
CA GLU A 453 2.89 -38.94 14.32
C GLU A 453 1.55 -38.21 14.13
N ARG A 454 1.57 -36.87 13.97
CA ARG A 454 0.38 -36.05 13.71
C ARG A 454 0.22 -35.67 12.24
N GLY A 455 1.20 -36.00 11.39
CA GLY A 455 1.15 -35.72 9.95
C GLY A 455 1.21 -34.23 9.61
N MET A 456 1.71 -33.39 10.53
CA MET A 456 1.79 -31.96 10.31
C MET A 456 3.03 -31.58 9.50
N MET A 457 2.89 -30.57 8.65
CA MET A 457 4.03 -29.91 8.04
C MET A 457 4.65 -28.90 9.02
N VAL A 458 5.97 -28.74 8.98
CA VAL A 458 6.70 -27.81 9.84
C VAL A 458 7.38 -26.75 8.98
N ILE A 459 7.14 -25.48 9.29
CA ILE A 459 7.80 -24.33 8.65
C ILE A 459 8.52 -23.52 9.73
N LEU A 460 9.81 -23.26 9.52
CA LEU A 460 10.59 -22.33 10.35
C LEU A 460 10.87 -21.07 9.55
N ILE A 461 10.49 -19.91 10.09
CA ILE A 461 10.80 -18.61 9.50
C ILE A 461 11.98 -18.03 10.26
N ALA A 462 12.99 -17.51 9.56
CA ALA A 462 14.14 -16.86 10.17
C ALA A 462 14.56 -15.65 9.35
N HIS A 463 15.02 -14.60 10.02
CA HIS A 463 15.64 -13.48 9.34
C HIS A 463 16.97 -13.88 8.69
N ALA A 464 17.38 -13.17 7.64
CA ALA A 464 18.68 -13.36 7.01
C ALA A 464 19.71 -12.35 7.55
N LYS A 465 20.95 -12.80 7.72
CA LYS A 465 22.14 -11.97 7.95
C LYS A 465 23.16 -12.21 6.84
N ILE A 466 24.06 -11.26 6.66
CA ILE A 466 25.23 -11.43 5.79
C ILE A 466 26.39 -11.92 6.66
N GLU A 467 27.03 -13.02 6.26
CA GLU A 467 28.22 -13.54 6.91
C GLU A 467 29.34 -13.78 5.90
N ARG A 468 30.58 -13.62 6.35
CA ARG A 468 31.77 -13.94 5.56
C ARG A 468 31.98 -15.45 5.57
N PHE A 469 32.05 -16.06 4.39
CA PHE A 469 32.35 -17.48 4.23
C PHE A 469 33.76 -17.66 3.67
N GLU A 470 34.55 -18.49 4.38
CA GLU A 470 35.87 -18.91 3.93
C GLU A 470 35.73 -20.23 3.19
N ASN A 471 35.98 -20.21 1.87
CA ASN A 471 36.02 -21.40 1.05
C ASN A 471 37.48 -21.87 0.90
N PRO A 472 37.81 -23.14 1.16
CA PRO A 472 39.17 -23.64 0.91
C PRO A 472 39.57 -23.60 -0.57
N GLU A 473 38.61 -23.52 -1.51
CA GLU A 473 38.86 -23.58 -2.96
C GLU A 473 38.78 -22.23 -3.67
N THR A 474 38.17 -21.21 -3.05
CA THR A 474 37.97 -19.89 -3.66
C THR A 474 38.25 -18.77 -2.66
N ASP A 475 38.44 -17.55 -3.15
CA ASP A 475 38.48 -16.39 -2.26
C ASP A 475 37.24 -16.32 -1.39
N ALA A 476 37.40 -15.82 -0.16
CA ALA A 476 36.30 -15.65 0.77
C ALA A 476 35.25 -14.69 0.15
N TYR A 477 33.98 -14.97 0.41
CA TYR A 477 32.87 -14.18 -0.11
C TYR A 477 31.80 -13.98 0.96
N ASP A 478 30.95 -12.97 0.75
CA ASP A 478 29.83 -12.68 1.63
C ASP A 478 28.61 -13.46 1.16
N ARG A 479 27.91 -14.08 2.11
CA ARG A 479 26.72 -14.88 1.81
C ARG A 479 25.59 -14.57 2.77
N TYR A 480 24.35 -14.69 2.29
CA TYR A 480 23.17 -14.67 3.15
C TYR A 480 23.00 -16.01 3.87
N SER A 481 22.86 -15.96 5.19
CA SER A 481 22.56 -17.10 6.05
C SER A 481 21.44 -16.73 7.05
N PRO A 482 20.73 -17.72 7.64
CA PRO A 482 19.80 -17.46 8.74
C PRO A 482 20.50 -16.74 9.88
N ARG A 483 19.78 -15.82 10.52
CA ARG A 483 20.26 -15.00 11.65
C ARG A 483 20.29 -15.80 12.95
N LEU A 484 20.95 -16.95 12.90
CA LEU A 484 21.15 -17.86 14.01
C LEU A 484 22.63 -17.96 14.37
N ASN A 485 22.95 -18.45 15.56
CA ASN A 485 24.30 -18.88 15.88
C ASN A 485 24.74 -20.00 14.92
N LYS A 486 26.03 -20.03 14.57
CA LYS A 486 26.58 -21.00 13.62
C LYS A 486 26.26 -22.47 13.99
N HIS A 487 26.24 -22.81 15.28
CA HIS A 487 25.98 -24.17 15.74
C HIS A 487 24.50 -24.55 15.59
N ALA A 488 23.60 -23.66 15.99
CA ALA A 488 22.16 -23.85 15.81
C ALA A 488 21.77 -23.85 14.33
N SER A 489 22.31 -22.91 13.55
CA SER A 489 22.10 -22.82 12.11
C SER A 489 22.49 -24.13 11.42
N ALA A 490 23.68 -24.69 11.73
CA ALA A 490 24.11 -25.97 11.18
C ALA A 490 23.17 -27.12 11.56
N LEU A 491 22.76 -27.21 12.83
CA LEU A 491 21.83 -28.23 13.31
C LEU A 491 20.47 -28.16 12.58
N ILE A 492 19.89 -26.97 12.47
CA ILE A 492 18.57 -26.78 11.84
C ILE A 492 18.65 -27.04 10.34
N GLN A 493 19.69 -26.58 9.65
CA GLN A 493 19.89 -26.86 8.23
C GLN A 493 20.04 -28.34 7.93
N GLU A 494 20.74 -29.08 8.79
CA GLU A 494 20.87 -30.53 8.65
C GLU A 494 19.50 -31.21 8.81
N TRP A 495 18.74 -30.79 9.83
CA TRP A 495 17.41 -31.31 10.16
C TRP A 495 16.35 -31.01 9.09
N CYS A 496 16.30 -29.79 8.55
CA CYS A 496 15.31 -29.37 7.56
C CYS A 496 15.43 -30.20 6.27
N ASP A 497 14.30 -30.61 5.69
CA ASP A 497 14.29 -31.23 4.36
C ASP A 497 14.68 -30.22 3.27
N GLU A 498 14.15 -29.00 3.37
CA GLU A 498 14.41 -27.87 2.48
C GLU A 498 14.88 -26.64 3.27
N VAL A 499 15.81 -25.87 2.69
CA VAL A 499 16.19 -24.55 3.19
C VAL A 499 16.02 -23.56 2.06
N LEU A 500 15.08 -22.63 2.23
CA LEU A 500 14.61 -21.74 1.17
C LEU A 500 15.05 -20.30 1.48
N PHE A 501 15.72 -19.64 0.54
CA PHE A 501 16.13 -18.25 0.72
C PHE A 501 15.17 -17.30 -0.02
N ALA A 502 14.31 -16.63 0.75
CA ALA A 502 13.40 -15.61 0.25
C ALA A 502 14.15 -14.30 0.00
N THR A 503 14.14 -13.81 -1.24
CA THR A 503 14.86 -12.59 -1.64
C THR A 503 14.17 -11.88 -2.79
N TYR A 504 14.73 -10.75 -3.21
CA TYR A 504 14.27 -10.02 -4.38
C TYR A 504 15.09 -10.42 -5.61
N LYS A 505 14.43 -10.57 -6.76
CA LYS A 505 15.13 -10.79 -8.02
C LYS A 505 15.88 -9.53 -8.45
N VAL A 506 17.18 -9.68 -8.70
CA VAL A 506 18.06 -8.59 -9.15
C VAL A 506 18.44 -8.84 -10.60
N HIS A 507 18.03 -7.96 -11.50
CA HIS A 507 18.48 -7.96 -12.89
C HIS A 507 19.67 -7.03 -13.04
N THR A 508 20.77 -7.50 -13.62
CA THR A 508 21.93 -6.65 -13.90
C THR A 508 21.82 -6.08 -15.31
N LYS A 509 21.85 -4.73 -15.43
CA LYS A 509 22.02 -4.07 -16.73
C LYS A 509 23.47 -3.59 -16.81
N GLN A 510 24.21 -4.11 -17.78
CA GLN A 510 25.52 -3.57 -18.12
C GLN A 510 25.32 -2.34 -19.00
N THR A 511 25.91 -1.22 -18.58
CA THR A 511 26.00 0.00 -19.39
C THR A 511 27.47 0.23 -19.70
N GLU A 512 27.79 0.38 -20.99
CA GLU A 512 29.11 0.75 -21.47
C GLU A 512 29.33 2.25 -21.27
N GLU A 513 30.32 2.62 -20.47
CA GLU A 513 30.82 4.00 -20.36
C GLU A 513 32.20 4.09 -21.02
N GLY A 514 32.22 4.12 -22.36
CA GLY A 514 33.44 4.34 -23.13
C GLY A 514 34.53 3.26 -22.95
N PHE A 515 35.70 3.52 -23.54
CA PHE A 515 36.80 2.55 -23.72
C PHE A 515 37.12 1.77 -22.43
N ASP A 516 36.80 0.48 -22.44
CA ASP A 516 37.08 -0.56 -21.43
C ASP A 516 36.51 -0.37 -20.01
N LYS A 517 35.37 0.32 -19.85
CA LYS A 517 34.64 0.32 -18.55
C LYS A 517 33.17 -0.06 -18.70
N THR A 518 32.86 -1.30 -18.29
CA THR A 518 31.49 -1.76 -18.06
C THR A 518 31.10 -1.55 -16.60
N ARG A 519 30.05 -0.76 -16.36
CA ARG A 519 29.46 -0.63 -15.02
C ARG A 519 28.19 -1.46 -14.96
N THR A 520 28.22 -2.51 -14.14
CA THR A 520 27.04 -3.33 -13.84
C THR A 520 26.17 -2.62 -12.82
N ARG A 521 24.97 -2.16 -13.23
CA ARG A 521 23.98 -1.58 -12.32
C ARG A 521 22.91 -2.64 -12.04
N GLY A 522 22.77 -3.03 -10.76
CA GLY A 522 21.66 -3.86 -10.32
C GLY A 522 20.36 -3.07 -10.39
N ILE A 523 19.43 -3.53 -11.22
CA ILE A 523 18.04 -3.09 -11.29
C ILE A 523 17.25 -4.17 -10.54
N GLY A 524 16.86 -3.89 -9.30
CA GLY A 524 15.95 -4.77 -8.58
C GLY A 524 14.58 -4.69 -9.25
N THR A 525 14.08 -5.80 -9.80
CA THR A 525 12.71 -5.86 -10.35
C THR A 525 11.67 -6.04 -9.26
N GLY A 526 12.10 -6.15 -7.99
CA GLY A 526 11.33 -6.32 -6.77
C GLY A 526 10.49 -7.60 -6.70
N ASP A 527 10.60 -8.51 -7.67
CA ASP A 527 9.95 -9.82 -7.61
C ASP A 527 10.45 -10.58 -6.38
N ARG A 528 9.56 -10.87 -5.43
CA ARG A 528 9.90 -11.73 -4.30
C ARG A 528 9.95 -13.17 -4.77
N ILE A 529 11.14 -13.74 -4.72
CA ILE A 529 11.44 -15.10 -5.14
C ILE A 529 11.98 -15.90 -3.95
N ILE A 530 11.86 -17.20 -4.05
CA ILE A 530 12.56 -18.19 -3.26
C ILE A 530 13.70 -18.73 -4.12
N ARG A 531 14.91 -18.65 -3.60
CA ARG A 531 16.04 -19.43 -4.10
C ARG A 531 16.04 -20.78 -3.39
N THR A 532 16.02 -21.85 -4.16
CA THR A 532 15.95 -23.23 -3.63
C THR A 532 17.32 -23.90 -3.61
N THR A 533 18.20 -23.52 -4.54
CA THR A 533 19.53 -24.14 -4.71
C THR A 533 20.63 -23.28 -4.10
N GLU A 534 21.58 -23.92 -3.39
CA GLU A 534 22.71 -23.23 -2.79
C GLU A 534 23.58 -22.50 -3.83
N ARG A 535 23.97 -21.26 -3.53
CA ARG A 535 24.90 -20.46 -4.35
C ARG A 535 25.85 -19.70 -3.42
N PRO A 536 27.02 -19.21 -3.90
CA PRO A 536 27.94 -18.43 -3.08
C PRO A 536 27.27 -17.24 -2.36
N ALA A 537 26.29 -16.58 -3.00
CA ALA A 537 25.62 -15.43 -2.41
C ALA A 537 24.58 -15.78 -1.33
N HIS A 538 24.07 -17.01 -1.28
CA HIS A 538 23.00 -17.38 -0.35
C HIS A 538 22.94 -18.88 -0.08
N MET A 539 22.62 -19.19 1.16
CA MET A 539 22.45 -20.55 1.62
C MET A 539 21.06 -21.07 1.27
N ALA A 540 20.98 -22.27 0.69
CA ALA A 540 19.72 -22.96 0.41
C ALA A 540 19.98 -24.48 0.33
N LYS A 541 18.93 -25.29 0.46
CA LYS A 541 19.01 -26.76 0.44
C LYS A 541 17.78 -27.27 -0.28
N ASN A 542 18.01 -28.08 -1.32
CA ASN A 542 16.99 -28.62 -2.19
C ASN A 542 17.10 -30.15 -2.27
N ARG A 543 16.17 -30.86 -1.66
CA ARG A 543 16.04 -32.33 -1.69
C ARG A 543 14.92 -32.79 -2.62
N MET A 544 13.95 -31.93 -2.91
CA MET A 544 12.78 -32.24 -3.75
C MET A 544 12.94 -31.90 -5.23
N ASN A 545 14.17 -31.63 -5.68
CA ASN A 545 14.48 -31.26 -7.07
C ASN A 545 13.65 -30.05 -7.56
N LEU A 546 13.48 -29.06 -6.68
CA LEU A 546 12.79 -27.81 -6.98
C LEU A 546 13.53 -27.00 -8.06
N PRO A 547 12.84 -26.21 -8.89
CA PRO A 547 13.46 -25.21 -9.75
C PRO A 547 14.35 -24.25 -8.94
N GLU A 548 15.46 -23.78 -9.52
CA GLU A 548 16.44 -22.91 -8.84
C GLU A 548 15.81 -21.63 -8.25
N GLU A 549 14.78 -21.11 -8.91
CA GLU A 549 13.98 -19.97 -8.47
C GLU A 549 12.49 -20.35 -8.51
N LEU A 550 11.77 -20.03 -7.44
CA LEU A 550 10.31 -20.08 -7.36
C LEU A 550 9.76 -18.71 -6.93
N PRO A 551 8.53 -18.34 -7.29
CA PRO A 551 7.84 -17.23 -6.63
C PRO A 551 7.72 -17.48 -5.12
N LEU A 552 7.73 -16.42 -4.30
CA LEU A 552 7.45 -16.54 -2.85
C LEU A 552 5.97 -16.83 -2.59
N ASP A 553 5.54 -18.05 -2.91
CA ASP A 553 4.16 -18.56 -2.78
C ASP A 553 4.18 -20.01 -2.30
N PHE A 554 3.56 -20.27 -1.15
CA PHE A 554 3.54 -21.61 -0.56
C PHE A 554 2.87 -22.63 -1.48
N ARG A 555 1.88 -22.22 -2.29
CA ARG A 555 1.14 -23.16 -3.15
C ARG A 555 1.95 -23.57 -4.37
N VAL A 556 2.75 -22.65 -4.91
CA VAL A 556 3.70 -22.98 -5.99
C VAL A 556 4.75 -23.95 -5.46
N TYR A 557 5.21 -23.76 -4.23
CA TYR A 557 6.03 -24.74 -3.54
C TYR A 557 5.27 -26.06 -3.32
N ALA A 558 4.00 -26.02 -2.92
CA ALA A 558 3.18 -27.20 -2.63
C ALA A 558 2.89 -28.08 -3.86
N GLU A 559 2.83 -27.51 -5.06
CA GLU A 559 2.74 -28.28 -6.32
C GLU A 559 3.89 -29.27 -6.49
N HIS A 560 5.04 -28.98 -5.89
CA HIS A 560 6.22 -29.83 -5.92
C HIS A 560 6.25 -30.85 -4.77
N LEU A 561 5.48 -30.63 -3.69
CA LEU A 561 5.34 -31.59 -2.58
C LEU A 561 4.64 -32.90 -3.01
N GLY A 562 3.74 -32.82 -4.00
CA GLY A 562 2.92 -33.95 -4.47
C GLY A 562 3.49 -34.74 -5.65
N GLN A 563 4.63 -34.34 -6.22
CA GLN A 563 5.26 -35.04 -7.36
C GLN A 563 6.22 -36.15 -6.93
N THR A 564 6.42 -36.31 -5.62
CA THR A 564 7.22 -37.38 -5.00
C THR A 564 6.27 -38.51 -4.54
N THR A 565 5.83 -39.33 -5.49
CA THR A 565 5.40 -40.72 -5.21
C THR A 565 6.22 -41.67 -6.06
#